data_AF-A0A258GZS5-F1
#
_entry.id   AF-A0A258GZS5-F1
#
_cell.length_a   1.000
_cell.length_b   1.000
_cell.length_c   1.000
_cell.angle_alpha   90.00
_cell.angle_beta   90.00
_cell.angle_gamma   90.00
#
_symmetry.space_group_name_H-M   'P 1'
#
loop_
_entity.id
_entity.type
_entity.pdbx_description
1 polymer ?
#
loop_
_entity_poly.entity_id
_entity_poly.type
_entity_poly.pdbx_seq_one_letter_code
_entity_poly.pdbx_strand_id
1 'polypeptide(L)'
;MADLLFEVWRDADGTSCWAVERRSDEARRKVNPEAVFVRAFAASSFQDAMQQHYGAEGWGDYDPAPGADQPFTSEQAAEQQAYLAIRPKAGG
;
A
#
# COMPACT_ATOMS: atom_id res chain seq x y z
N MET A 1 -16.60 -6.16 4.28
CA MET A 1 -15.31 -5.98 3.59
C MET A 1 -15.15 -4.49 3.36
N ALA A 2 -13.95 -3.98 3.57
CA ALA A 2 -13.64 -2.58 3.35
C ALA A 2 -12.39 -2.49 2.47
N ASP A 3 -12.19 -1.34 1.84
CA ASP A 3 -11.00 -1.11 1.04
C ASP A 3 -9.98 -0.29 1.83
N LEU A 4 -8.72 -0.68 1.70
CA LEU A 4 -7.59 0.15 2.13
C LEU A 4 -6.92 0.78 0.92
N LEU A 5 -6.49 2.03 1.08
CA LEU A 5 -5.64 2.74 0.15
C LEU A 5 -4.21 2.22 0.25
N PHE A 6 -3.64 1.88 -0.90
CA PHE A 6 -2.24 1.55 -1.10
C PHE A 6 -1.57 2.61 -1.96
N GLU A 7 -0.28 2.83 -1.70
CA GLU A 7 0.57 3.67 -2.53
C GLU A 7 1.75 2.88 -3.06
N VAL A 8 2.08 3.13 -4.32
CA VAL A 8 3.28 2.64 -4.98
C VAL A 8 4.29 3.78 -5.05
N TRP A 9 5.48 3.49 -4.58
CA TRP A 9 6.63 4.39 -4.57
C TRP A 9 7.77 3.74 -5.35
N ARG A 10 8.55 4.53 -6.09
CA ARG A 10 9.66 4.04 -6.92
C ARG A 10 10.95 4.78 -6.63
N ASP A 11 12.05 4.05 -6.58
CA ASP A 11 13.41 4.57 -6.47
C ASP A 11 14.32 3.89 -7.50
N ALA A 12 15.64 3.93 -7.27
CA ALA A 12 16.63 3.28 -8.12
C ALA A 12 16.62 1.74 -8.00
N ASP A 13 16.13 1.19 -6.89
CA ASP A 13 16.17 -0.24 -6.58
C ASP A 13 14.88 -0.96 -7.01
N GLY A 14 13.77 -0.23 -7.17
CA GLY A 14 12.54 -0.75 -7.75
C GLY A 14 11.28 -0.04 -7.27
N THR A 15 10.18 -0.79 -7.24
CA THR A 15 8.90 -0.33 -6.71
C THR A 15 8.58 -0.97 -5.37
N SER A 16 7.96 -0.20 -4.50
CA SER A 16 7.43 -0.68 -3.24
C SER A 16 5.95 -0.31 -3.11
N CYS A 17 5.15 -1.22 -2.57
CA CYS A 17 3.70 -1.07 -2.45
C CYS A 17 3.30 -1.26 -0.98
N TRP A 18 2.67 -0.25 -0.38
CA TRP A 18 2.33 -0.25 1.04
C TRP A 18 0.91 0.28 1.27
N ALA A 19 0.20 -0.29 2.23
CA ALA A 19 -1.02 0.32 2.75
C ALA A 19 -0.66 1.66 3.39
N VAL A 20 -1.50 2.68 3.15
CA VAL A 20 -1.28 4.01 3.73
C VAL A 20 -1.65 3.97 5.20
N GLU A 21 -0.64 3.86 6.05
CA GLU A 21 -0.76 3.80 7.50
C GLU A 21 0.40 4.54 8.14
N ARG A 22 0.23 5.00 9.38
CA ARG A 22 1.29 5.73 10.09
C ARG A 22 2.61 4.95 10.13
N ARG A 23 2.54 3.65 10.43
CA ARG A 23 3.73 2.79 10.50
C ARG A 23 4.40 2.64 9.13
N SER A 24 3.61 2.43 8.08
CA SER A 24 4.12 2.30 6.71
C SER A 24 4.76 3.59 6.21
N ASP A 25 4.12 4.74 6.45
CA ASP A 25 4.67 6.05 6.09
C ASP A 25 6.00 6.28 6.80
N GLU A 26 6.05 6.09 8.13
CA GLU A 26 7.27 6.24 8.93
C GLU A 26 8.39 5.29 8.47
N ALA A 27 8.07 4.03 8.17
CA ALA A 27 9.03 3.06 7.66
C ALA A 27 9.56 3.46 6.28
N ARG A 28 8.67 3.84 5.35
CA ARG A 28 9.05 4.29 4.01
C ARG A 28 9.99 5.49 4.06
N ARG A 29 9.70 6.51 4.89
CA ARG A 29 10.59 7.69 5.00
C ARG A 29 12.00 7.33 5.50
N LYS A 30 12.14 6.27 6.30
CA LYS A 30 13.43 5.83 6.85
C LYS A 30 14.19 4.91 5.90
N VAL A 31 13.49 3.95 5.30
CA VAL A 31 14.10 2.92 4.44
C VAL A 31 14.34 3.46 3.04
N ASN A 32 13.45 4.33 2.56
CA ASN A 32 13.48 4.81 1.19
C ASN A 32 13.07 6.29 1.10
N PRO A 33 13.92 7.20 1.60
CA PRO A 33 13.63 8.63 1.62
C PRO A 33 13.51 9.24 0.21
N GLU A 34 14.27 8.72 -0.76
CA GLU A 34 14.36 9.25 -2.12
C GLU A 34 13.27 8.71 -3.07
N ALA A 35 12.46 7.73 -2.64
CA ALA A 35 11.40 7.22 -3.49
C ALA A 35 10.37 8.28 -3.84
N VAL A 36 9.97 8.28 -5.10
CA VAL A 36 8.93 9.15 -5.64
C VAL A 36 7.60 8.42 -5.71
N PHE A 37 6.53 9.16 -5.47
CA PHE A 37 5.18 8.63 -5.59
C PHE A 37 4.88 8.29 -7.06
N VAL A 38 4.31 7.11 -7.30
CA VAL A 38 3.93 6.65 -8.65
C VAL A 38 2.42 6.64 -8.82
N ARG A 39 1.71 5.92 -7.93
CA ARG A 39 0.26 5.76 -8.00
C ARG A 39 -0.32 5.35 -6.66
N ALA A 40 -1.62 5.53 -6.51
CA ALA A 40 -2.40 5.00 -5.40
C ALA A 40 -3.61 4.23 -5.94
N PHE A 41 -4.05 3.22 -5.20
CA PHE A 41 -5.23 2.41 -5.54
C PHE A 41 -5.85 1.82 -4.28
N ALA A 42 -7.11 1.40 -4.37
CA ALA A 42 -7.81 0.76 -3.27
C ALA A 42 -7.81 -0.76 -3.47
N ALA A 43 -7.69 -1.51 -2.38
CA ALA A 43 -7.75 -2.97 -2.39
C ALA A 43 -8.49 -3.51 -1.18
N SER A 44 -9.17 -4.64 -1.39
CA SER A 44 -10.06 -5.27 -0.41
C SER A 44 -9.38 -6.34 0.44
N SER A 45 -8.19 -6.79 0.03
CA SER A 45 -7.33 -7.72 0.77
C SER A 45 -5.86 -7.50 0.39
N PHE A 46 -4.94 -8.15 1.09
CA PHE A 46 -3.51 -8.03 0.77
C PHE A 46 -3.19 -8.72 -0.56
N GLN A 47 -3.82 -9.87 -0.83
CA GLN A 47 -3.68 -10.55 -2.12
C GLN A 47 -4.19 -9.70 -3.28
N ASP A 48 -5.36 -9.06 -3.13
CA ASP A 48 -5.89 -8.13 -4.13
C ASP A 48 -4.91 -6.97 -4.38
N ALA A 49 -4.34 -6.40 -3.31
CA ALA A 49 -3.37 -5.34 -3.43
C ALA A 49 -2.10 -5.77 -4.19
N MET A 50 -1.57 -6.94 -3.86
CA MET A 50 -0.37 -7.48 -4.52
C MET A 50 -0.65 -7.91 -5.96
N GLN A 51 -1.80 -8.49 -6.26
CA GLN A 51 -2.19 -8.82 -7.62
C GLN A 51 -2.31 -7.56 -8.50
N GLN A 52 -2.93 -6.49 -7.98
CA GLN A 52 -2.98 -5.20 -8.67
C GLN A 52 -1.60 -4.55 -8.82
N HIS A 53 -0.69 -4.77 -7.86
CA HIS A 53 0.69 -4.32 -7.99
C HIS A 53 1.43 -5.07 -9.10
N TYR A 54 1.42 -6.41 -9.05
CA TYR A 54 2.09 -7.29 -9.99
C TYR A 54 1.59 -7.10 -11.43
N GLY A 55 0.27 -6.97 -11.59
CA GLY A 55 -0.34 -6.73 -12.90
C GLY A 55 0.14 -5.42 -13.54
N ALA A 56 0.37 -4.37 -12.75
CA ALA A 56 0.87 -3.10 -13.28
C ALA A 56 2.37 -3.13 -13.61
N GLU A 57 3.16 -3.93 -12.89
CA GLU A 57 4.60 -4.10 -13.17
C GLU A 57 4.87 -5.17 -14.23
N GLY A 58 3.85 -5.95 -14.63
CA GLY A 58 3.98 -7.01 -15.62
C GLY A 58 4.67 -8.27 -15.09
N TRP A 59 4.62 -8.50 -13.77
CA TRP A 59 5.28 -9.64 -13.12
C TRP A 59 4.48 -10.96 -13.17
N GLY A 60 3.27 -10.92 -13.73
CA GLY A 60 2.35 -12.07 -13.76
C GLY A 60 1.47 -12.13 -12.51
N ASP A 61 1.04 -13.32 -12.16
CA ASP A 61 0.15 -13.53 -11.01
C ASP A 61 0.92 -13.54 -9.69
N TYR A 62 0.33 -12.93 -8.67
CA TYR A 62 0.83 -13.00 -7.31
C TYR A 62 0.39 -14.32 -6.67
N ASP A 63 1.35 -15.12 -6.21
CA ASP A 63 1.11 -16.39 -5.52
C ASP A 63 1.32 -16.22 -3.99
N PRO A 64 0.24 -15.98 -3.21
CA PRO A 64 0.34 -15.84 -1.77
C PRO A 64 0.59 -17.18 -1.09
N ALA A 65 1.24 -17.15 0.07
CA ALA A 65 1.32 -18.32 0.94
C ALA A 65 -0.09 -18.82 1.33
N PRO A 66 -0.33 -20.14 1.44
CA PRO A 66 -1.64 -20.69 1.76
C PRO A 66 -2.21 -20.13 3.06
N GLY A 67 -3.45 -19.63 3.02
CA GLY A 67 -4.17 -19.10 4.19
C GLY A 67 -3.73 -17.70 4.64
N ALA A 68 -2.89 -17.01 3.87
CA ALA A 68 -2.38 -15.69 4.22
C ALA A 68 -3.34 -14.53 3.88
N ASP A 69 -4.34 -14.75 3.04
CA ASP A 69 -5.25 -13.67 2.62
C ASP A 69 -6.54 -13.64 3.44
N GLN A 70 -6.81 -12.47 4.01
CA GLN A 70 -8.07 -12.15 4.66
C GLN A 70 -8.56 -10.80 4.15
N PRO A 71 -9.86 -10.64 3.88
CA PRO A 71 -10.42 -9.34 3.55
C PRO A 71 -10.17 -8.34 4.67
N PHE A 72 -9.88 -7.08 4.30
CA PHE A 72 -9.74 -6.02 5.27
C PHE A 72 -11.05 -5.74 6.00
N THR A 73 -10.92 -5.48 7.29
CA THR A 73 -12.04 -5.19 8.17
C THR A 73 -12.41 -3.71 8.09
N SER A 74 -13.64 -3.39 8.49
CA SER A 74 -14.08 -1.99 8.62
C SER A 74 -13.28 -1.22 9.68
N GLU A 75 -12.73 -1.92 10.67
CA GLU A 75 -11.86 -1.32 11.70
C GLU A 75 -10.55 -0.85 11.09
N GLN A 76 -9.88 -1.68 10.28
CA GLN A 76 -8.67 -1.30 9.56
C GLN A 76 -8.92 -0.09 8.63
N ALA A 77 -10.05 -0.09 7.93
CA ALA A 77 -10.41 1.04 7.08
C ALA A 77 -10.67 2.31 7.92
N ALA A 78 -11.34 2.20 9.06
CA ALA A 78 -11.56 3.33 9.96
C ALA A 78 -10.24 3.88 10.52
N GLU A 79 -9.29 3.02 10.89
CA GLU A 79 -7.95 3.42 11.34
C GLU A 79 -7.19 4.17 10.24
N GLN A 80 -7.21 3.64 9.02
CA GLN A 80 -6.58 4.31 7.88
C GLN A 80 -7.24 5.66 7.59
N GLN A 81 -8.57 5.75 7.62
CA GLN A 81 -9.27 7.03 7.41
C GLN A 81 -8.92 8.05 8.50
N ALA A 82 -8.85 7.63 9.77
CA ALA A 82 -8.42 8.48 10.87
C ALA A 82 -6.98 8.97 10.67
N TYR A 83 -6.08 8.12 10.16
CA TYR A 83 -4.72 8.52 9.82
C TYR A 83 -4.68 9.49 8.63
N LEU A 84 -5.40 9.20 7.55
CA LEU A 84 -5.46 10.06 6.36
C LEU A 84 -5.95 11.48 6.69
N ALA A 85 -6.87 11.63 7.66
CA ALA A 85 -7.36 12.93 8.11
C ALA A 85 -6.28 13.81 8.75
N ILE A 86 -5.23 13.22 9.33
CA ILE A 86 -4.12 13.92 9.99
C ILE A 86 -2.80 13.78 9.22
N ARG A 87 -2.78 12.98 8.15
CA ARG A 87 -1.57 12.73 7.36
C ARG A 87 -1.13 14.04 6.72
N PRO A 88 0.10 14.51 6.98
CA PRO A 88 0.61 15.68 6.28
C PRO A 88 0.59 15.37 4.77
N LYS A 89 0.03 16.28 3.97
CA LYS A 89 0.10 16.18 2.51
C LYS A 89 1.58 15.96 2.15
N ALA A 90 1.87 14.93 1.36
CA ALA A 90 3.20 14.77 0.80
C ALA A 90 3.54 16.10 0.11
N GLY A 91 4.50 16.83 0.69
CA GLY A 91 4.86 18.17 0.23
C GLY A 91 5.21 18.12 -1.24
N GLY A 92 4.57 19.00 -2.02
CA GLY A 92 5.07 19.39 -3.33
C GLY A 92 6.23 20.37 -3.20
#